data_AF-A0A4Z2BXQ8-F1
#
_entry.id   AF-A0A4Z2BXQ8-F1
#
_cell.length_a   1.000
_cell.length_b   1.000
_cell.length_c   1.000
_cell.angle_alpha   90.00
_cell.angle_beta   90.00
_cell.angle_gamma   90.00
#
_symmetry.space_group_name_H-M   'P 1'
#
loop_
_entity.id
_entity.type
_entity.pdbx_description
1 polymer ?
#
loop_
_entity_poly.entity_id
_entity_poly.type
_entity_poly.pdbx_seq_one_letter_code
_entity_poly.pdbx_strand_id
1 'polypeptide(L)'
;MKKRIRDGYVDGSDAGMEASLQVGFKQGYLEGAAMTAPVGRLKGMLSALYFWYQTKHPENPIPPSVTELLHRVSQYEDTIIDGTNKALEKPTPNVSSVSETMEELDLEQSVSGCCEEGCNDMECCKEAKKNDLNVTNTQENLSSGSSESLSCLLQECIELFSEFGLPQELIHHMEELKPM
;
A
#
# COMPACT_ATOMS: atom_id res chain seq x y z
N MET A 1 -43.51 10.17 10.87
CA MET A 1 -42.86 9.79 9.59
C MET A 1 -41.49 10.45 9.40
N LYS A 2 -41.38 11.79 9.45
CA LYS A 2 -40.15 12.55 9.14
C LYS A 2 -38.90 12.19 9.98
N LYS A 3 -39.04 11.88 11.27
CA LYS A 3 -37.90 11.47 12.14
C LYS A 3 -37.23 10.19 11.66
N ARG A 4 -38.01 9.13 11.36
CA ARG A 4 -37.49 7.83 10.92
C ARG A 4 -36.75 7.89 9.57
N ILE A 5 -37.11 8.84 8.71
CA ILE A 5 -36.44 9.05 7.41
C ILE A 5 -35.08 9.73 7.62
N ARG A 6 -34.99 10.70 8.55
CA ARG A 6 -33.72 11.33 8.94
C ARG A 6 -32.81 10.32 9.66
N ASP A 7 -33.36 9.53 10.58
CA ASP A 7 -32.61 8.53 11.32
C ASP A 7 -32.05 7.44 10.38
N GLY A 8 -32.84 6.97 9.40
CA GLY A 8 -32.36 6.00 8.40
C GLY A 8 -31.32 6.57 7.41
N TYR A 9 -31.35 7.88 7.14
CA TYR A 9 -30.32 8.56 6.34
C TYR A 9 -28.97 8.65 7.09
N VAL A 10 -29.02 9.00 8.39
CA VAL A 10 -27.81 9.03 9.24
C VAL A 10 -27.23 7.62 9.38
N ASP A 11 -28.06 6.62 9.66
CA ASP A 11 -27.64 5.22 9.77
C ASP A 11 -27.03 4.68 8.45
N GLY A 12 -27.63 5.04 7.31
CA GLY A 12 -27.08 4.70 5.99
C GLY A 12 -25.76 5.42 5.65
N SER A 13 -25.62 6.68 6.08
CA SER A 13 -24.38 7.46 5.91
C SER A 13 -23.24 6.89 6.75
N ASP A 14 -23.52 6.58 8.02
CA ASP A 14 -22.53 5.99 8.94
C ASP A 14 -22.10 4.60 8.47
N ALA A 15 -23.06 3.76 8.06
CA ALA A 15 -22.77 2.44 7.50
C ALA A 15 -21.96 2.51 6.19
N GLY A 16 -22.25 3.49 5.33
CA GLY A 16 -21.51 3.72 4.09
C GLY A 16 -20.06 4.18 4.33
N MET A 17 -19.85 5.04 5.33
CA MET A 17 -18.53 5.49 5.77
C MET A 17 -17.72 4.33 6.36
N GLU A 18 -18.31 3.55 7.27
CA GLU A 18 -17.65 2.39 7.88
C GLU A 18 -17.26 1.35 6.84
N ALA A 19 -18.16 1.04 5.90
CA ALA A 19 -17.87 0.11 4.81
C ALA A 19 -16.72 0.61 3.92
N SER A 20 -16.69 1.90 3.58
CA SER A 20 -15.64 2.49 2.75
C SER A 20 -14.29 2.50 3.48
N LEU A 21 -14.27 2.82 4.78
CA LEU A 21 -13.08 2.77 5.62
C LEU A 21 -12.53 1.35 5.72
N GLN A 22 -13.40 0.35 5.88
CA GLN A 22 -12.99 -1.05 5.96
C GLN A 22 -12.34 -1.53 4.65
N VAL A 23 -12.88 -1.13 3.49
CA VAL A 23 -12.28 -1.45 2.18
C VAL A 23 -10.91 -0.79 2.05
N GLY A 24 -10.80 0.48 2.39
CA GLY A 24 -9.52 1.21 2.37
C GLY A 24 -8.48 0.59 3.30
N PHE A 25 -8.86 0.25 4.53
CA PHE A 25 -7.98 -0.42 5.49
C PHE A 25 -7.52 -1.78 4.99
N LYS A 26 -8.43 -2.60 4.45
CA LYS A 26 -8.08 -3.92 3.91
C LYS A 26 -7.06 -3.79 2.77
N GLN A 27 -7.27 -2.84 1.86
CA GLN A 27 -6.35 -2.60 0.75
C GLN A 27 -4.97 -2.16 1.25
N GLY A 28 -4.92 -1.15 2.15
CA GLY A 28 -3.67 -0.68 2.73
C GLY A 28 -2.94 -1.76 3.55
N TYR A 29 -3.68 -2.61 4.27
CA TYR A 29 -3.12 -3.76 4.97
C TYR A 29 -2.49 -4.76 4.01
N LEU A 30 -3.17 -5.11 2.91
CA LEU A 30 -2.65 -6.05 1.92
C LEU A 30 -1.39 -5.51 1.23
N GLU A 31 -1.40 -4.23 0.86
CA GLU A 31 -0.25 -3.56 0.24
C GLU A 31 0.95 -3.48 1.19
N GLY A 32 0.72 -3.04 2.43
CA GLY A 32 1.75 -3.01 3.45
C GLY A 32 2.33 -4.40 3.76
N ALA A 33 1.46 -5.41 3.86
CA ALA A 33 1.89 -6.80 4.07
C ALA A 33 2.66 -7.35 2.87
N ALA A 34 2.26 -7.03 1.63
CA ALA A 34 2.95 -7.46 0.42
C ALA A 34 4.38 -6.88 0.34
N MET A 35 4.58 -5.64 0.81
CA MET A 35 5.91 -5.02 0.82
C MET A 35 6.79 -5.50 2.00
N THR A 36 6.22 -5.63 3.20
CA THR A 36 7.00 -5.88 4.42
C THR A 36 7.20 -7.36 4.73
N ALA A 37 6.25 -8.24 4.39
CA ALA A 37 6.34 -9.65 4.75
C ALA A 37 7.52 -10.39 4.09
N PRO A 38 7.85 -10.19 2.79
CA PRO A 38 9.00 -10.82 2.18
C PRO A 38 10.33 -10.41 2.83
N VAL A 39 10.49 -9.12 3.14
CA VAL A 39 11.68 -8.58 3.79
C VAL A 39 11.83 -9.12 5.21
N GLY A 40 10.74 -9.15 5.98
CA GLY A 40 10.72 -9.72 7.33
C GLY A 40 11.09 -11.21 7.34
N ARG A 41 10.59 -11.98 6.36
CA ARG A 41 10.97 -13.40 6.19
C ARG A 41 12.44 -13.56 5.87
N LEU A 42 12.98 -12.77 4.93
CA LEU A 42 14.39 -12.82 4.55
C LEU A 42 15.31 -12.49 5.74
N LYS A 43 14.97 -11.43 6.50
CA LYS A 43 15.66 -11.04 7.74
C LYS A 43 15.62 -12.16 8.79
N GLY A 44 14.47 -12.82 8.94
CA GLY A 44 14.32 -13.97 9.82
C GLY A 44 15.22 -15.14 9.43
N MET A 45 15.29 -15.47 8.14
CA MET A 45 16.16 -16.54 7.63
C MET A 45 17.65 -16.23 7.86
N LEU A 46 18.10 -15.00 7.57
CA LEU A 46 19.47 -14.57 7.83
C LEU A 46 19.82 -14.58 9.32
N SER A 47 18.87 -14.15 10.17
CA SER A 47 19.06 -14.18 11.62
C SER A 47 19.18 -15.62 12.15
N ALA A 48 18.41 -16.55 11.58
CA ALA A 48 18.52 -17.97 11.88
C ALA A 48 19.87 -18.54 11.41
N LEU A 49 20.35 -18.16 10.22
CA LEU A 49 21.68 -18.54 9.73
C LEU A 49 22.79 -18.02 10.66
N TYR A 50 22.72 -16.74 11.05
CA TYR A 50 23.66 -16.12 11.99
C TYR A 50 23.76 -16.94 13.28
N PHE A 51 22.62 -17.27 13.89
CA PHE A 51 22.59 -18.04 15.14
C PHE A 51 23.04 -19.49 14.95
N TRP A 52 22.65 -20.12 13.84
CA TRP A 52 23.09 -21.47 13.49
C TRP A 52 24.61 -21.53 13.35
N TYR A 53 25.22 -20.58 12.65
CA TYR A 53 26.67 -20.52 12.48
C TYR A 53 27.38 -20.36 13.82
N GLN A 54 26.92 -19.45 14.68
CA GLN A 54 27.47 -19.25 16.02
C GLN A 54 27.38 -20.52 16.88
N THR A 55 26.28 -21.26 16.76
CA THR A 55 26.08 -22.51 17.50
C THR A 55 26.96 -23.64 16.98
N LYS A 56 27.20 -23.70 15.66
CA LYS A 56 28.04 -24.74 15.03
C LYS A 56 29.53 -24.47 15.18
N HIS A 57 29.92 -23.20 15.23
CA HIS A 57 31.32 -22.76 15.26
C HIS A 57 31.55 -21.73 16.37
N PRO A 58 31.44 -22.10 17.66
CA PRO A 58 31.55 -21.15 18.77
C PRO A 58 32.93 -20.48 18.87
N GLU A 59 33.97 -21.13 18.35
CA GLU A 59 35.35 -20.64 18.35
C GLU A 59 35.64 -19.67 17.19
N ASN A 60 34.78 -19.64 16.16
CA ASN A 60 34.98 -18.81 14.99
C ASN A 60 34.12 -17.55 15.05
N PRO A 61 34.66 -16.38 14.69
CA PRO A 61 33.83 -15.20 14.50
C PRO A 61 32.84 -15.44 13.36
N ILE A 62 31.71 -14.75 13.43
CA ILE A 62 30.67 -14.81 12.41
C ILE A 62 31.20 -14.15 11.14
N PRO A 63 30.94 -14.73 9.94
CA PRO A 63 31.43 -14.18 8.70
C PRO A 63 30.89 -12.76 8.47
N PRO A 64 31.75 -11.80 8.10
CA PRO A 64 31.33 -10.42 7.84
C PRO A 64 30.21 -10.33 6.80
N SER A 65 30.21 -11.21 5.79
CA SER A 65 29.18 -11.30 4.75
C SER A 65 27.78 -11.51 5.34
N VAL A 66 27.63 -12.36 6.36
CA VAL A 66 26.33 -12.60 7.03
C VAL A 66 25.87 -11.34 7.75
N THR A 67 26.78 -10.67 8.48
CA THR A 67 26.44 -9.46 9.25
C THR A 67 26.14 -8.26 8.37
N GLU A 68 26.89 -8.09 7.28
CA GLU A 68 26.71 -7.02 6.31
C GLU A 68 25.40 -7.19 5.56
N LEU A 69 25.09 -8.41 5.12
CA LEU A 69 23.83 -8.70 4.43
C LEU A 69 22.61 -8.51 5.35
N LEU A 70 22.71 -8.93 6.62
CA LEU A 70 21.67 -8.66 7.62
C LEU A 70 21.47 -7.15 7.87
N HIS A 71 22.57 -6.38 7.89
CA HIS A 71 22.50 -4.93 8.02
C HIS A 71 21.82 -4.28 6.82
N ARG A 72 22.18 -4.67 5.59
CA ARG A 72 21.56 -4.15 4.36
C ARG A 72 20.08 -4.49 4.26
N VAL A 73 19.68 -5.71 4.60
CA VAL A 73 18.25 -6.10 4.68
C VAL A 73 17.50 -5.25 5.71
N SER A 74 18.12 -4.91 6.83
CA SER A 74 17.51 -4.03 7.84
C SER A 74 17.35 -2.59 7.33
N GLN A 75 18.35 -2.05 6.64
CA GLN A 75 18.25 -0.72 6.01
C GLN A 75 17.17 -0.67 4.93
N TYR A 76 17.02 -1.76 4.17
CA TYR A 76 15.97 -1.88 3.16
C TYR A 76 14.56 -1.89 3.80
N GLU A 77 14.40 -2.60 4.91
CA GLU A 77 13.16 -2.57 5.72
C GLU A 77 12.84 -1.16 6.20
N ASP A 78 13.81 -0.46 6.79
CA ASP A 78 13.65 0.92 7.27
C ASP A 78 13.25 1.86 6.11
N THR A 79 13.84 1.67 4.93
CA THR A 79 13.50 2.45 3.73
C THR A 79 12.05 2.25 3.29
N ILE A 80 11.52 1.03 3.37
CA ILE A 80 10.11 0.73 3.08
C ILE A 80 9.20 1.39 4.10
N ILE A 81 9.53 1.28 5.38
CA ILE A 81 8.74 1.87 6.48
C ILE A 81 8.71 3.40 6.33
N ASP A 82 9.86 4.02 6.08
CA ASP A 82 9.96 5.46 5.87
C ASP A 82 9.21 5.92 4.62
N GLY A 83 9.28 5.15 3.52
CA GLY A 83 8.51 5.41 2.32
C GLY A 83 7.00 5.36 2.59
N THR A 84 6.56 4.38 3.37
CA THR A 84 5.16 4.20 3.77
C THR A 84 4.68 5.35 4.67
N ASN A 85 5.47 5.74 5.66
CA ASN A 85 5.16 6.86 6.54
C ASN A 85 5.04 8.18 5.76
N LYS A 86 5.97 8.44 4.82
CA LYS A 86 5.91 9.63 3.95
C LYS A 86 4.68 9.64 3.04
N ALA A 87 4.22 8.49 2.59
CA ALA A 87 2.99 8.37 1.82
C ALA A 87 1.74 8.67 2.66
N LEU A 88 1.75 8.34 3.96
CA LEU A 88 0.68 8.70 4.90
C LEU A 88 0.69 10.20 5.26
N GLU A 89 1.87 10.81 5.39
CA GLU A 89 2.02 12.24 5.71
C GLU A 89 1.61 13.20 4.58
N LYS A 90 1.58 12.72 3.33
CA LYS A 90 1.05 13.46 2.18
C LYS A 90 -0.35 12.92 1.86
N PRO A 91 -1.43 13.47 2.46
CA PRO A 91 -2.75 12.99 2.12
C PRO A 91 -2.95 13.23 0.62
N THR A 92 -3.29 12.17 -0.10
CA THR A 92 -4.08 12.30 -1.33
C THR A 92 -5.27 13.21 -0.99
N PRO A 93 -5.65 14.17 -1.86
CA PRO A 93 -6.72 15.11 -1.55
C PRO A 93 -7.96 14.32 -1.12
N ASN A 94 -8.23 14.36 0.18
CA ASN A 94 -9.23 13.53 0.83
C ASN A 94 -10.61 14.01 0.39
N VAL A 95 -11.50 13.09 -0.01
CA VAL A 95 -12.86 13.42 -0.46
C VAL A 95 -13.69 14.08 0.67
N SER A 96 -13.25 13.98 1.93
CA SER A 96 -13.83 14.75 3.03
C SER A 96 -13.74 16.27 2.83
N SER A 97 -12.71 16.77 2.13
CA SER A 97 -12.59 18.21 1.82
C SER A 97 -13.55 18.67 0.71
N VAL A 98 -14.15 17.72 -0.03
CA VAL A 98 -15.19 17.99 -1.02
C VAL A 98 -16.59 17.84 -0.40
N SER A 99 -16.73 17.17 0.75
CA SER A 99 -18.01 16.99 1.42
C SER A 99 -18.41 18.16 2.32
N GLU A 100 -17.45 18.95 2.80
CA GLU A 100 -17.71 20.19 3.57
C GLU A 100 -18.26 21.34 2.70
N THR A 101 -18.18 21.25 1.36
CA THR A 101 -18.76 22.25 0.44
C THR A 101 -20.19 21.94 -0.02
N MET A 102 -20.88 20.97 0.61
CA MET A 102 -22.32 20.76 0.42
C MET A 102 -23.19 21.51 1.44
N GLU A 103 -22.61 22.07 2.51
CA GLU A 103 -23.33 22.86 3.52
C GLU A 103 -23.56 24.32 3.11
N GLU A 104 -22.97 24.76 1.99
CA GLU A 104 -23.19 26.07 1.34
C GLU A 104 -23.94 25.91 0.00
N LEU A 105 -24.89 25.00 -0.07
CA LEU A 105 -25.98 25.07 -1.04
C LEU A 105 -27.24 25.33 -0.25
N ASP A 106 -27.37 26.59 0.18
CA ASP A 106 -28.63 27.17 0.62
C ASP A 106 -29.60 27.02 -0.56
N LEU A 107 -30.37 25.92 -0.55
CA LEU A 107 -31.54 25.74 -1.39
C LEU A 107 -32.60 26.73 -0.88
N GLU A 108 -32.33 28.01 -1.07
CA GLU A 108 -33.32 29.04 -1.27
C GLU A 108 -34.24 28.50 -2.37
N GLN A 109 -35.41 28.07 -1.92
CA GLN A 109 -36.54 27.66 -2.72
C GLN A 109 -37.03 28.87 -3.52
N SER A 110 -36.26 29.28 -4.53
CA SER A 110 -36.71 30.20 -5.56
C SER A 110 -37.18 29.37 -6.74
N VAL A 111 -38.50 29.26 -6.81
CA VAL A 111 -39.21 28.94 -8.05
C VAL A 111 -38.82 30.03 -9.05
N SER A 112 -37.82 29.76 -9.88
CA SER A 112 -37.37 30.68 -10.92
C SER A 112 -37.00 29.90 -12.18
N GLY A 113 -38.02 29.78 -13.05
CA GLY A 113 -37.87 29.91 -14.49
C GLY A 113 -36.88 29.02 -15.20
N CYS A 114 -37.27 27.77 -15.47
CA CYS A 114 -36.84 27.11 -16.69
C CYS A 114 -38.04 27.05 -17.65
N CYS A 115 -38.07 28.06 -18.54
CA CYS A 115 -38.70 28.04 -19.86
C CYS A 115 -40.21 27.76 -19.94
N GLU A 116 -41.01 28.83 -19.92
CA GLU A 116 -42.24 28.86 -20.70
C GLU A 116 -41.90 28.77 -22.21
N GLU A 117 -42.67 27.95 -22.91
CA GLU A 117 -42.80 27.87 -24.37
C GLU A 117 -41.53 27.55 -25.21
N GLY A 118 -41.45 26.31 -25.72
CA GLY A 118 -40.77 26.02 -26.99
C GLY A 118 -39.32 25.54 -26.92
N CYS A 119 -39.10 24.29 -26.49
CA CYS A 119 -37.89 23.54 -26.87
C CYS A 119 -38.30 22.18 -27.45
N ASN A 120 -38.56 22.18 -28.76
CA ASN A 120 -38.46 20.98 -29.58
C ASN A 120 -37.00 20.90 -30.01
N ASP A 121 -36.18 20.16 -29.26
CA ASP A 121 -35.08 19.38 -29.83
C ASP A 121 -34.50 18.45 -28.75
N MET A 122 -34.47 17.18 -29.09
CA MET A 122 -34.17 16.04 -28.21
C MET A 122 -32.67 15.91 -27.97
N GLU A 123 -31.99 16.86 -27.32
CA GLU A 123 -30.58 16.68 -26.94
C GLU A 123 -30.04 17.65 -25.85
N CYS A 124 -30.70 17.79 -24.70
CA CYS A 124 -30.19 18.64 -23.61
C CYS A 124 -29.37 17.91 -22.52
N CYS A 125 -29.30 16.57 -22.57
CA CYS A 125 -28.55 15.79 -21.56
C CYS A 125 -27.77 14.63 -22.19
N LYS A 126 -26.66 14.92 -22.86
CA LYS A 126 -25.66 13.89 -23.19
C LYS A 126 -24.26 14.42 -23.00
N GLU A 127 -23.74 14.29 -21.79
CA GLU A 127 -22.30 14.14 -21.57
C GLU A 127 -22.05 13.41 -20.25
N ALA A 128 -22.51 12.16 -20.21
CA ALA A 128 -21.96 11.17 -19.30
C ALA A 128 -20.53 10.86 -19.76
N LYS A 129 -19.56 11.65 -19.31
CA LYS A 129 -18.15 11.29 -19.38
C LYS A 129 -17.90 10.08 -18.47
N LYS A 130 -18.10 8.89 -19.04
CA LYS A 130 -17.23 7.75 -18.75
C LYS A 130 -15.82 8.18 -19.14
N ASN A 131 -14.86 8.07 -18.23
CA ASN A 131 -13.49 7.65 -18.53
C ASN A 131 -12.80 7.22 -17.24
N ASP A 132 -12.51 5.92 -17.23
CA ASP A 132 -11.62 5.14 -16.40
C ASP A 132 -10.69 5.89 -15.43
N LEU A 133 -10.87 5.59 -14.14
CA LEU A 133 -9.82 5.63 -13.14
C LEU A 133 -8.80 4.54 -13.44
N ASN A 134 -7.98 4.75 -14.47
CA ASN A 134 -6.76 3.98 -14.65
C ASN A 134 -5.72 4.57 -13.68
N VAL A 135 -5.77 4.14 -12.42
CA VAL A 135 -4.68 4.34 -11.45
C VAL A 135 -3.49 3.56 -11.98
N THR A 136 -2.76 4.23 -12.86
CA THR A 136 -1.55 3.68 -13.43
C THR A 136 -0.50 3.77 -12.33
N ASN A 137 -0.04 2.60 -11.87
CA ASN A 137 1.08 2.40 -10.96
C ASN A 137 2.15 3.46 -11.19
N THR A 138 2.15 4.49 -10.35
CA THR A 138 3.16 5.52 -10.37
C THR A 138 4.26 5.04 -9.43
N GLN A 139 5.07 4.11 -9.92
CA GLN A 139 6.44 3.91 -9.42
C GLN A 139 7.23 5.18 -9.74
N GLU A 140 6.98 6.23 -8.98
CA GLU A 140 7.82 7.42 -8.99
C GLU A 140 9.06 7.14 -8.15
N ASN A 141 10.09 6.69 -8.88
CA ASN A 141 11.51 6.98 -8.69
C ASN A 141 11.88 7.60 -7.33
N LEU A 142 12.27 6.73 -6.39
CA LEU A 142 13.11 7.11 -5.27
C LEU A 142 14.52 7.41 -5.80
N SER A 143 14.88 8.69 -5.73
CA SER A 143 16.14 9.25 -6.22
C SER A 143 17.40 8.66 -5.57
N SER A 144 18.30 8.20 -6.45
CA SER A 144 19.76 8.41 -6.43
C SER A 144 20.54 8.04 -5.17
N GLY A 145 20.66 6.74 -4.93
CA GLY A 145 21.75 6.12 -4.18
C GLY A 145 21.50 4.63 -4.24
N SER A 146 22.13 3.94 -5.21
CA SER A 146 21.97 2.50 -5.53
C SER A 146 20.86 1.83 -4.71
N SER A 147 19.59 2.06 -5.07
CA SER A 147 18.48 1.53 -4.28
C SER A 147 18.49 0.01 -4.46
N GLU A 148 19.12 -0.67 -3.52
CA GLU A 148 19.14 -2.13 -3.49
C GLU A 148 17.69 -2.61 -3.55
N SER A 149 17.39 -3.41 -4.57
CA SER A 149 16.09 -4.04 -4.69
C SER A 149 16.07 -5.30 -3.82
N LEU A 150 14.87 -5.68 -3.33
CA LEU A 150 14.69 -6.96 -2.65
C LEU A 150 15.27 -8.13 -3.44
N SER A 151 15.12 -8.12 -4.77
CA SER A 151 15.67 -9.16 -5.65
C SER A 151 17.19 -9.26 -5.60
N CYS A 152 17.91 -8.15 -5.44
CA CYS A 152 19.37 -8.14 -5.28
C CYS A 152 19.78 -8.78 -3.95
N LEU A 153 19.17 -8.32 -2.86
CA LEU A 153 19.42 -8.86 -1.52
C LEU A 153 19.13 -10.35 -1.44
N LEU A 154 18.02 -10.78 -2.04
CA LEU A 154 17.58 -12.17 -2.09
C LEU A 154 18.56 -13.04 -2.88
N GLN A 155 19.07 -12.56 -4.02
CA GLN A 155 20.08 -13.26 -4.80
C GLN A 155 21.37 -13.46 -3.99
N GLU A 156 21.86 -12.41 -3.34
CA GLU A 156 23.05 -12.50 -2.48
C GLU A 156 22.83 -13.46 -1.30
N CYS A 157 21.63 -13.49 -0.72
CA CYS A 157 21.31 -14.46 0.32
C CYS A 157 21.33 -15.90 -0.21
N ILE A 158 20.81 -16.15 -1.42
CA ILE A 158 20.82 -17.50 -2.02
C ILE A 158 22.25 -17.99 -2.25
N GLU A 159 23.12 -17.12 -2.76
CA GLU A 159 24.54 -17.42 -2.96
C GLU A 159 25.23 -17.75 -1.64
N LEU A 160 24.97 -16.95 -0.60
CA LEU A 160 25.47 -17.17 0.75
C LEU A 160 25.01 -18.52 1.32
N PHE A 161 23.72 -18.83 1.23
CA PHE A 161 23.15 -20.09 1.73
C PHE A 161 23.74 -21.31 0.99
N SER A 162 24.01 -21.15 -0.31
CA SER A 162 24.68 -22.17 -1.12
C SER A 162 26.13 -22.38 -0.69
N GLU A 163 26.86 -21.30 -0.39
CA GLU A 163 28.24 -21.36 0.11
C GLU A 163 28.35 -22.08 1.46
N PHE A 164 27.38 -21.85 2.36
CA PHE A 164 27.31 -22.57 3.65
C PHE A 164 26.82 -24.01 3.53
N GLY A 165 26.46 -24.48 2.31
CA GLY A 165 26.00 -25.84 2.09
C GLY A 165 24.67 -26.16 2.79
N LEU A 166 23.78 -25.17 2.89
CA LEU A 166 22.48 -25.35 3.53
C LEU A 166 21.50 -26.16 2.67
N PRO A 167 20.46 -26.77 3.26
CA PRO A 167 19.46 -27.56 2.54
C PRO A 167 18.76 -26.76 1.43
N GLN A 168 18.49 -27.41 0.30
CA GLN A 168 17.89 -26.75 -0.87
C GLN A 168 16.44 -26.29 -0.64
N GLU A 169 15.76 -26.89 0.32
CA GLU A 169 14.44 -26.45 0.76
C GLU A 169 14.46 -25.00 1.27
N LEU A 170 15.56 -24.57 1.91
CA LEU A 170 15.71 -23.18 2.37
C LEU A 170 15.89 -22.22 1.19
N ILE A 171 16.65 -22.63 0.17
CA ILE A 171 16.84 -21.83 -1.05
C ILE A 171 15.51 -21.68 -1.80
N HIS A 172 14.71 -22.76 -1.91
CA HIS A 172 13.37 -22.68 -2.49
C HIS A 172 12.46 -21.70 -1.73
N HIS A 173 12.48 -21.74 -0.39
CA HIS A 173 11.70 -20.78 0.41
C HIS A 173 12.14 -19.32 0.22
N MET A 174 13.39 -19.08 -0.15
CA MET A 174 13.88 -17.74 -0.49
C MET A 174 13.42 -17.33 -1.87
N GLU A 175 13.42 -18.23 -2.85
CA GLU A 175 12.89 -17.97 -4.20
C GLU A 175 11.39 -17.62 -4.19
N GLU A 176 10.61 -18.22 -3.29
CA GLU A 176 9.20 -17.88 -3.05
C GLU A 176 8.98 -16.42 -2.59
N LEU A 177 10.01 -15.74 -2.08
CA LEU A 177 9.91 -14.34 -1.63
C LEU A 177 10.08 -13.33 -2.76
N LYS A 178 10.44 -13.79 -3.97
CA LYS A 178 10.65 -12.91 -5.11
C LYS A 178 9.32 -12.26 -5.50
N PRO A 179 9.27 -10.92 -5.62
CA PRO A 179 8.05 -10.24 -6.06
C PRO A 179 7.70 -10.70 -7.49
N MET A 180 6.41 -11.00 -7.71
CA MET A 180 5.84 -11.35 -9.02
C MET A 180 5.81 -10.17 -9.98
#